data_AF-A0AAV6Z4W3-F1
#
_entry.id   AF-A0AAV6Z4W3-F1
#
_cell.length_a   1.000
_cell.length_b   1.000
_cell.length_c   1.000
_cell.angle_alpha   90.00
_cell.angle_beta   90.00
_cell.angle_gamma   90.00
#
_symmetry.space_group_name_H-M   'P 1'
#
loop_
_entity.id
_entity.type
_entity.pdbx_description
1 polymer ?
#
loop_
_entity_poly.entity_id
_entity_poly.type
_entity_poly.pdbx_seq_one_letter_code
_entity_poly.pdbx_strand_id
1 'polypeptide(L)'
;MSLPLLVTLVLPALCSAAISCYGDQGGPVDWFIVYKLPRQDHTPEGGMKYMYQDGNSGGWVRGASLMNSTDSAVGKTLSQLYRSSQSKDVAYVLYNDQVPNVATNAIRGHTKGVVLLDNTQGFWLIHSTPHFPPSTALKYDWPPNAYHNGQSFICVTYPYAQFKDIGIQLMYNTITPYDSSVPDPFASDLPDLKSAAMKKQITQPPWKRQVTLTSSGGKQFTSFAKHANFGDGETL
;
A
#
# COMPACT_ATOMS: atom_id res chain seq x y z
N MET A 1 -49.11 -35.11 -21.28
CA MET A 1 -48.55 -33.76 -21.49
C MET A 1 -47.48 -33.55 -20.44
N SER A 2 -46.22 -33.78 -20.81
CA SER A 2 -45.07 -33.70 -19.90
C SER A 2 -44.42 -32.34 -20.11
N LEU A 3 -44.50 -31.45 -19.10
CA LEU A 3 -43.79 -30.17 -19.12
C LEU A 3 -42.35 -30.40 -18.65
N PRO A 4 -41.32 -30.04 -19.43
CA PRO A 4 -39.95 -30.17 -18.97
C PRO A 4 -39.64 -29.00 -18.02
N LEU A 5 -39.10 -29.32 -16.85
CA LEU A 5 -38.61 -28.34 -15.88
C LEU A 5 -37.26 -27.81 -16.37
N LEU A 6 -37.23 -26.56 -16.83
CA LEU A 6 -36.00 -25.89 -17.25
C LEU A 6 -35.26 -25.39 -15.99
N VAL A 7 -34.19 -26.09 -15.60
CA VAL A 7 -33.29 -25.63 -14.52
C VAL A 7 -32.26 -24.69 -15.13
N THR A 8 -32.46 -23.38 -14.97
CA THR A 8 -31.46 -22.37 -15.33
C THR A 8 -30.34 -22.38 -14.29
N LEU A 9 -29.19 -22.94 -14.67
CA LEU A 9 -27.95 -22.87 -13.91
C LEU A 9 -27.39 -21.45 -14.00
N VAL A 10 -27.66 -20.62 -12.99
CA VAL A 10 -27.01 -19.32 -12.84
C VAL A 10 -25.58 -19.56 -12.37
N LEU A 11 -24.61 -19.57 -13.29
CA LEU A 11 -23.21 -19.49 -12.89
C LEU A 11 -22.98 -18.12 -12.26
N PRO A 12 -22.51 -18.04 -11.00
CA PRO A 12 -22.11 -16.76 -10.44
C PRO A 12 -20.93 -16.25 -11.27
N ALA A 13 -21.12 -15.11 -11.94
CA ALA A 13 -19.99 -14.37 -12.48
C ALA A 13 -19.04 -14.11 -11.31
N LEU A 14 -17.82 -14.65 -11.38
CA LEU A 14 -16.72 -14.30 -10.48
C LEU A 14 -16.38 -12.84 -10.76
N CYS A 15 -17.17 -11.92 -10.20
CA CYS A 15 -16.84 -10.52 -10.19
C CYS A 15 -15.67 -10.40 -9.21
N SER A 16 -14.44 -10.41 -9.74
CA SER A 16 -13.27 -10.09 -8.94
C SER A 16 -13.51 -8.69 -8.37
N ALA A 17 -13.54 -8.59 -7.04
CA ALA A 17 -13.70 -7.30 -6.38
C ALA A 17 -12.51 -6.41 -6.76
N ALA A 18 -12.77 -5.14 -7.07
CA ALA A 18 -11.73 -4.18 -7.44
C ALA A 18 -10.75 -3.96 -6.27
N ILE A 19 -9.47 -3.76 -6.59
CA ILE A 19 -8.44 -3.55 -5.59
C ILE A 19 -8.69 -2.27 -4.79
N SER A 20 -8.78 -2.37 -3.46
CA SER A 20 -9.06 -1.22 -2.59
C SER A 20 -8.45 -1.37 -1.18
N CYS A 21 -8.43 -0.29 -0.41
CA CYS A 21 -8.23 -0.37 1.03
C CYS A 21 -9.43 -1.06 1.68
N TYR A 22 -9.19 -2.00 2.59
CA TYR A 22 -10.24 -2.66 3.38
C TYR A 22 -10.22 -2.15 4.80
N GLY A 23 -11.38 -1.70 5.26
CA GLY A 23 -11.55 -1.20 6.62
C GLY A 23 -11.65 -2.31 7.65
N ASP A 24 -11.64 -1.91 8.92
CA ASP A 24 -11.58 -2.85 10.04
C ASP A 24 -12.83 -3.74 10.13
N GLN A 25 -13.97 -3.22 9.68
CA GLN A 25 -15.24 -3.95 9.59
C GLN A 25 -15.34 -4.90 8.38
N GLY A 26 -14.30 -4.99 7.55
CA GLY A 26 -14.20 -6.00 6.48
C GLY A 26 -14.69 -5.57 5.10
N GLY A 27 -15.18 -4.34 4.94
CA GLY A 27 -15.58 -3.79 3.65
C GLY A 27 -14.53 -2.85 3.02
N PRO A 28 -14.65 -2.55 1.71
CA PRO A 28 -13.82 -1.55 1.06
C PRO A 28 -14.07 -0.16 1.67
N VAL A 29 -13.01 0.63 1.81
CA VAL A 29 -13.04 2.02 2.28
C VAL A 29 -12.21 2.91 1.37
N ASP A 30 -12.58 4.18 1.30
CA ASP A 30 -11.86 5.16 0.48
C ASP A 30 -10.44 5.42 1.01
N TRP A 31 -10.31 5.52 2.32
CA TRP A 31 -9.03 5.67 3.02
C TRP A 31 -9.16 5.18 4.45
N PHE A 32 -8.04 4.82 5.06
CA PHE A 32 -7.94 4.66 6.51
C PHE A 32 -6.55 5.08 7.01
N ILE A 33 -6.47 5.37 8.30
CA ILE A 33 -5.23 5.56 9.05
C ILE A 33 -5.21 4.55 10.20
N VAL A 34 -4.07 3.92 10.40
CA VAL A 34 -3.81 3.03 11.54
C VAL A 34 -2.62 3.57 12.33
N TYR A 35 -2.78 3.63 13.65
CA TYR A 35 -1.69 3.89 14.58
C TYR A 35 -1.51 2.66 15.47
N LYS A 36 -0.50 1.84 15.16
CA LYS A 36 -0.12 0.72 16.02
C LYS A 36 0.51 1.25 17.30
N LEU A 37 0.04 0.79 18.44
CA LEU A 37 0.49 1.22 19.75
C LEU A 37 1.88 0.65 20.07
N PRO A 38 2.77 1.41 20.75
CA PRO A 38 3.97 0.82 21.32
C PRO A 38 3.60 -0.27 22.33
N ARG A 39 4.49 -1.23 22.52
CA ARG A 39 4.28 -2.31 23.49
C ARG A 39 4.13 -1.72 24.90
N GLN A 40 2.93 -1.83 25.47
CA GLN A 40 2.60 -1.28 26.78
C GLN A 40 2.94 -2.23 27.94
N ASP A 41 3.07 -3.53 27.67
CA ASP A 41 3.33 -4.57 28.65
C ASP A 41 4.43 -5.53 28.18
N HIS A 42 4.85 -6.47 29.02
CA HIS A 42 5.80 -7.51 28.60
C HIS A 42 5.16 -8.57 27.70
N THR A 43 4.03 -8.32 27.01
CA THR A 43 3.44 -9.26 26.04
C THR A 43 3.66 -8.81 24.60
N PRO A 44 3.84 -9.73 23.64
CA PRO A 44 3.81 -9.40 22.21
C PRO A 44 2.47 -8.81 21.77
N GLU A 45 1.37 -9.24 22.38
CA GLU A 45 0.01 -8.82 22.03
C GLU A 45 -0.19 -7.31 22.21
N GLY A 46 0.28 -6.73 23.32
CA GLY A 46 0.22 -5.29 23.55
C GLY A 46 0.91 -4.49 22.43
N GLY A 47 1.99 -5.03 21.88
CA GLY A 47 2.72 -4.48 20.74
C GLY A 47 2.04 -4.69 19.37
N MET A 48 0.87 -5.32 19.30
CA MET A 48 0.13 -5.54 18.06
C MET A 48 -1.26 -4.89 18.06
N LYS A 49 -1.65 -4.25 19.18
CA LYS A 49 -2.86 -3.43 19.27
C LYS A 49 -2.70 -2.13 18.49
N TYR A 50 -3.78 -1.62 17.90
CA TYR A 50 -3.76 -0.37 17.16
C TYR A 50 -5.03 0.45 17.37
N MET A 51 -4.91 1.75 17.05
CA MET A 51 -6.03 2.65 16.82
C MET A 51 -6.29 2.74 15.32
N TYR A 52 -7.55 2.88 14.93
CA TYR A 52 -8.04 2.91 13.57
C TYR A 52 -8.92 4.13 13.34
N GLN A 53 -8.86 4.70 12.14
CA GLN A 53 -9.78 5.74 11.69
C GLN A 53 -9.99 5.64 10.17
N ASP A 54 -11.24 5.82 9.73
CA ASP A 54 -11.60 5.99 8.31
C ASP A 54 -12.62 7.14 8.16
N GLY A 55 -13.25 7.25 6.98
CA GLY A 55 -14.28 8.25 6.72
C GLY A 55 -15.58 8.07 7.50
N ASN A 56 -15.84 6.87 8.04
CA ASN A 56 -17.11 6.48 8.65
C ASN A 56 -16.99 6.19 10.15
N SER A 57 -15.78 6.08 10.70
CA SER A 57 -15.53 5.68 12.08
C SER A 57 -15.89 6.73 13.13
N GLY A 58 -16.17 7.98 12.72
CA GLY A 58 -16.47 9.08 13.65
C GLY A 58 -15.29 9.54 14.51
N GLY A 59 -14.06 9.17 14.15
CA GLY A 59 -12.84 9.46 14.90
C GLY A 59 -11.99 8.21 15.15
N TRP A 60 -11.04 8.31 16.07
CA TRP A 60 -10.19 7.19 16.46
C TRP A 60 -10.98 6.15 17.26
N VAL A 61 -10.96 4.91 16.78
CA VAL A 61 -11.51 3.74 17.47
C VAL A 61 -10.41 2.70 17.71
N ARG A 62 -10.62 1.77 18.64
CA ARG A 62 -9.70 0.64 18.80
C ARG A 62 -9.83 -0.30 17.61
N GLY A 63 -8.70 -0.86 17.18
CA GLY A 63 -8.66 -1.90 16.17
C GLY A 63 -9.52 -3.11 16.55
N ALA A 64 -10.24 -3.67 15.59
CA ALA A 64 -11.07 -4.85 15.73
C ALA A 64 -10.26 -6.15 15.87
N SER A 65 -8.98 -6.12 15.51
CA SER A 65 -8.05 -7.26 15.59
C SER A 65 -6.64 -6.79 15.96
N LEU A 66 -5.65 -7.68 15.84
CA LEU A 66 -4.23 -7.39 16.01
C LEU A 66 -3.55 -7.23 14.65
N MET A 67 -2.44 -6.47 14.60
CA MET A 67 -1.69 -6.25 13.36
C MET A 67 -1.23 -7.54 12.66
N ASN A 68 -0.99 -8.63 13.38
CA ASN A 68 -0.59 -9.91 12.80
C ASN A 68 -1.75 -10.71 12.18
N SER A 69 -2.99 -10.28 12.39
CA SER A 69 -4.16 -10.94 11.82
C SER A 69 -4.45 -10.44 10.42
N THR A 70 -4.79 -11.37 9.53
CA THR A 70 -5.38 -11.06 8.21
C THR A 70 -6.77 -10.42 8.31
N ASP A 71 -7.39 -10.40 9.50
CA ASP A 71 -8.66 -9.73 9.76
C ASP A 71 -8.49 -8.27 10.18
N SER A 72 -7.27 -7.79 10.44
CA SER A 72 -7.00 -6.36 10.63
C SER A 72 -7.21 -5.60 9.32
N ALA A 73 -7.52 -4.29 9.37
CA ALA A 73 -7.62 -3.46 8.17
C ALA A 73 -6.39 -3.58 7.23
N VAL A 74 -5.18 -3.55 7.79
CA VAL A 74 -3.93 -3.72 7.03
C VAL A 74 -3.81 -5.14 6.48
N GLY A 75 -4.12 -6.16 7.30
CA GLY A 75 -4.12 -7.56 6.89
C GLY A 75 -5.09 -7.86 5.75
N LYS A 76 -6.33 -7.38 5.84
CA LYS A 76 -7.36 -7.53 4.81
C LYS A 76 -6.94 -6.85 3.51
N THR A 77 -6.43 -5.62 3.62
CA THR A 77 -5.94 -4.84 2.48
C THR A 77 -4.82 -5.59 1.75
N LEU A 78 -3.76 -6.00 2.47
CA LEU A 78 -2.62 -6.70 1.87
C LEU A 78 -2.94 -8.15 1.48
N SER A 79 -3.99 -8.77 2.02
CA SER A 79 -4.41 -10.10 1.57
C SER A 79 -4.82 -10.13 0.09
N GLN A 80 -5.20 -8.99 -0.50
CA GLN A 80 -5.43 -8.89 -1.94
C GLN A 80 -4.13 -9.12 -2.72
N LEU A 81 -3.03 -8.48 -2.31
CA LEU A 81 -1.70 -8.64 -2.92
C LEU A 81 -1.27 -10.12 -2.95
N TYR A 82 -1.34 -10.81 -1.81
CA TYR A 82 -0.89 -12.20 -1.73
C TYR A 82 -1.74 -13.18 -2.55
N ARG A 83 -3.00 -12.82 -2.85
CA ARG A 83 -3.89 -13.63 -3.70
C ARG A 83 -3.71 -13.35 -5.19
N SER A 84 -3.33 -12.12 -5.55
CA SER A 84 -3.30 -11.68 -6.95
C SER A 84 -1.88 -11.55 -7.54
N SER A 85 -0.81 -11.68 -6.75
CA SER A 85 0.58 -11.38 -7.16
C SER A 85 1.08 -12.15 -8.39
N GLN A 86 0.51 -13.32 -8.68
CA GLN A 86 0.85 -14.13 -9.85
C GLN A 86 0.04 -13.76 -11.12
N SER A 87 -1.00 -12.92 -10.97
CA SER A 87 -1.81 -12.46 -12.10
C SER A 87 -1.10 -11.35 -12.88
N LYS A 88 -1.30 -11.35 -14.20
CA LYS A 88 -0.88 -10.24 -15.08
C LYS A 88 -1.89 -9.09 -15.11
N ASP A 89 -3.04 -9.27 -14.46
CA ASP A 89 -4.12 -8.27 -14.38
C ASP A 89 -3.89 -7.26 -13.24
N VAL A 90 -2.78 -7.38 -12.51
CA VAL A 90 -2.38 -6.44 -11.45
C VAL A 90 -0.94 -6.00 -11.64
N ALA A 91 -0.63 -4.81 -11.13
CA ALA A 91 0.73 -4.34 -10.90
C ALA A 91 0.93 -4.05 -9.41
N TYR A 92 2.15 -4.27 -8.92
CA TYR A 92 2.49 -3.98 -7.53
C TYR A 92 3.96 -3.56 -7.36
N VAL A 93 4.20 -2.77 -6.32
CA VAL A 93 5.54 -2.37 -5.86
C VAL A 93 5.56 -2.38 -4.33
N LEU A 94 6.35 -3.28 -3.75
CA LEU A 94 6.66 -3.29 -2.32
C LEU A 94 8.03 -2.66 -2.13
N TYR A 95 8.10 -1.63 -1.28
CA TYR A 95 9.33 -0.90 -1.02
C TYR A 95 9.53 -0.66 0.47
N ASN A 96 10.78 -0.78 0.91
CA ASN A 96 11.20 -0.58 2.30
C ASN A 96 12.72 -0.35 2.32
N ASP A 97 13.20 0.68 3.00
CA ASP A 97 14.65 0.93 3.14
C ASP A 97 15.34 -0.04 4.10
N GLN A 98 14.56 -0.82 4.85
CA GLN A 98 15.00 -1.87 5.76
C GLN A 98 14.40 -3.20 5.31
N VAL A 99 14.87 -3.69 4.16
CA VAL A 99 14.49 -5.01 3.61
C VAL A 99 15.17 -6.11 4.45
N PRO A 100 14.47 -7.21 4.79
CA PRO A 100 15.09 -8.32 5.51
C PRO A 100 16.33 -8.84 4.78
N ASN A 101 17.43 -9.03 5.50
CA ASN A 101 18.70 -9.59 4.99
C ASN A 101 19.40 -8.79 3.88
N VAL A 102 19.07 -7.51 3.70
CA VAL A 102 19.75 -6.61 2.77
C VAL A 102 20.33 -5.43 3.56
N ALA A 103 21.59 -5.08 3.29
CA ALA A 103 22.20 -3.90 3.89
C ALA A 103 21.41 -2.64 3.52
N THR A 104 21.13 -1.79 4.51
CA THR A 104 20.47 -0.50 4.30
C THR A 104 21.32 0.37 3.35
N ASN A 105 20.70 0.94 2.32
CA ASN A 105 21.38 1.87 1.44
C ASN A 105 21.13 3.30 1.92
N ALA A 106 22.14 3.91 2.53
CA ALA A 106 22.07 5.27 3.08
C ALA A 106 21.76 6.37 2.06
N ILE A 107 21.88 6.07 0.75
CA ILE A 107 21.64 7.02 -0.35
C ILE A 107 20.16 7.01 -0.77
N ARG A 108 19.39 5.95 -0.44
CA ARG A 108 17.98 5.83 -0.81
C ARG A 108 17.06 6.40 0.28
N GLY A 109 15.83 6.73 -0.10
CA GLY A 109 14.90 7.37 0.83
C GLY A 109 14.47 6.45 1.97
N HIS A 110 14.35 7.02 3.17
CA HIS A 110 13.74 6.36 4.34
C HIS A 110 12.22 6.30 4.19
N THR A 111 11.76 5.45 3.28
CA THR A 111 10.36 5.35 2.89
C THR A 111 9.97 3.89 2.71
N LYS A 112 8.72 3.58 3.09
CA LYS A 112 8.19 2.22 3.09
C LYS A 112 6.72 2.24 2.67
N GLY A 113 6.30 1.22 1.94
CA GLY A 113 4.93 1.14 1.48
C GLY A 113 4.68 0.06 0.43
N VAL A 114 3.42 0.01 0.02
CA VAL A 114 2.90 -0.94 -0.94
C VAL A 114 2.00 -0.20 -1.91
N VAL A 115 2.27 -0.39 -3.20
CA VAL A 115 1.34 -0.08 -4.28
C VAL A 115 0.81 -1.40 -4.81
N LEU A 116 -0.52 -1.50 -4.97
CA LEU A 116 -1.20 -2.57 -5.69
C LEU A 116 -2.35 -1.95 -6.48
N LEU A 117 -2.48 -2.31 -7.75
CA LEU A 117 -3.55 -1.83 -8.61
C LEU A 117 -3.94 -2.87 -9.66
N ASP A 118 -5.19 -2.81 -10.09
CA ASP A 118 -5.71 -3.44 -11.30
C ASP A 118 -5.90 -2.38 -12.40
N ASN A 119 -6.56 -2.73 -13.51
CA ASN A 119 -6.81 -1.83 -14.63
C ASN A 119 -7.89 -0.75 -14.37
N THR A 120 -8.50 -0.73 -13.18
CA THR A 120 -9.55 0.23 -12.80
C THR A 120 -9.12 1.14 -11.64
N GLN A 121 -8.51 0.57 -10.61
CA GLN A 121 -8.12 1.27 -9.39
C GLN A 121 -7.06 0.50 -8.60
N GLY A 122 -6.64 1.05 -7.48
CA GLY A 122 -5.73 0.37 -6.57
C GLY A 122 -5.66 1.07 -5.22
N PHE A 123 -4.71 0.64 -4.40
CA PHE A 123 -4.35 1.37 -3.18
C PHE A 123 -2.86 1.74 -3.17
N TRP A 124 -2.58 2.84 -2.47
CA TRP A 124 -1.24 3.16 -1.98
C TRP A 124 -1.25 3.16 -0.46
N LEU A 125 -0.53 2.19 0.12
CA LEU A 125 -0.34 2.04 1.55
C LEU A 125 1.06 2.55 1.92
N ILE A 126 1.14 3.61 2.72
CA ILE A 126 2.39 4.17 3.23
C ILE A 126 2.50 3.81 4.71
N HIS A 127 3.68 3.39 5.17
CA HIS A 127 3.88 3.01 6.57
C HIS A 127 5.29 3.27 7.09
N SER A 128 5.48 3.12 8.41
CA SER A 128 6.79 3.28 9.06
C SER A 128 7.45 1.95 9.49
N THR A 129 6.77 0.81 9.34
CA THR A 129 7.24 -0.50 9.83
C THR A 129 8.42 -1.11 9.05
N PRO A 130 9.60 -1.33 9.67
CA PRO A 130 10.73 -2.03 9.04
C PRO A 130 10.43 -3.51 8.80
N HIS A 131 11.05 -4.11 7.78
CA HIS A 131 10.89 -5.53 7.44
C HIS A 131 9.45 -5.96 7.10
N PHE A 132 8.60 -5.01 6.69
CA PHE A 132 7.19 -5.24 6.37
C PHE A 132 6.82 -4.65 5.01
N PRO A 133 5.86 -5.25 4.29
CA PRO A 133 5.35 -6.61 4.51
C PRO A 133 6.29 -7.71 3.94
N PRO A 134 6.08 -8.99 4.28
CA PRO A 134 6.76 -10.10 3.59
C PRO A 134 6.55 -10.05 2.07
N SER A 135 7.52 -10.53 1.30
CA SER A 135 7.41 -10.62 -0.16
C SER A 135 6.22 -11.50 -0.58
N THR A 136 5.76 -11.34 -1.81
CA THR A 136 4.61 -12.03 -2.40
C THR A 136 4.80 -13.55 -2.53
N ALA A 137 6.04 -14.04 -2.45
CA ALA A 137 6.35 -15.47 -2.36
C ALA A 137 6.03 -16.07 -0.98
N LEU A 138 5.81 -15.22 0.02
CA LEU A 138 5.41 -15.59 1.38
C LEU A 138 3.93 -15.25 1.60
N LYS A 139 3.51 -15.22 2.86
CA LYS A 139 2.17 -14.82 3.29
C LYS A 139 2.25 -13.57 4.17
N TYR A 140 1.11 -12.94 4.37
CA TYR A 140 0.98 -11.86 5.34
C TYR A 140 1.50 -12.31 6.72
N ASP A 141 2.38 -11.51 7.28
CA ASP A 141 2.92 -11.70 8.63
C ASP A 141 3.37 -10.36 9.20
N TRP A 142 3.43 -10.29 10.53
CA TRP A 142 3.81 -9.09 11.25
C TRP A 142 5.20 -9.27 11.88
N PRO A 143 6.18 -8.39 11.57
CA PRO A 143 7.56 -8.68 11.90
C PRO A 143 7.83 -8.48 13.41
N PRO A 144 8.58 -9.38 14.07
CA PRO A 144 8.84 -9.29 15.50
C PRO A 144 9.48 -7.97 15.98
N ASN A 145 10.29 -7.32 15.14
CA ASN A 145 10.90 -6.03 15.46
C ASN A 145 9.89 -4.88 15.56
N ALA A 146 8.65 -5.06 15.08
CA ALA A 146 7.61 -4.05 15.10
C ALA A 146 6.76 -4.05 16.37
N TYR A 147 7.07 -4.88 17.37
CA TYR A 147 6.31 -4.91 18.62
C TYR A 147 6.58 -3.70 19.50
N HIS A 148 7.83 -3.24 19.57
CA HIS A 148 8.28 -2.26 20.56
C HIS A 148 7.73 -0.84 20.32
N ASN A 149 7.98 -0.29 19.14
CA ASN A 149 7.67 1.12 18.83
C ASN A 149 6.27 1.27 18.26
N GLY A 150 5.68 2.47 18.40
CA GLY A 150 4.50 2.83 17.64
C GLY A 150 4.79 2.87 16.13
N GLN A 151 3.79 2.58 15.31
CA GLN A 151 3.92 2.61 13.84
C GLN A 151 2.68 3.27 13.23
N SER A 152 2.88 4.09 12.19
CA SER A 152 1.78 4.71 11.45
C SER A 152 1.60 4.06 10.09
N PHE A 153 0.35 4.05 9.65
CA PHE A 153 -0.08 3.58 8.34
C PHE A 153 -1.13 4.52 7.80
N ILE A 154 -1.09 4.78 6.51
CA ILE A 154 -2.18 5.40 5.76
C ILE A 154 -2.39 4.58 4.48
N CYS A 155 -3.64 4.19 4.24
CA CYS A 155 -4.06 3.57 3.00
C CYS A 155 -5.05 4.49 2.32
N VAL A 156 -4.87 4.73 1.02
CA VAL A 156 -5.85 5.44 0.21
C VAL A 156 -6.13 4.64 -1.06
N THR A 157 -7.41 4.44 -1.35
CA THR A 157 -7.91 3.86 -2.59
C THR A 157 -7.92 4.96 -3.65
N TYR A 158 -7.21 4.73 -4.76
CA TYR A 158 -7.08 5.69 -5.85
C TYR A 158 -7.60 5.11 -7.17
N PRO A 159 -8.26 5.91 -8.02
CA PRO A 159 -8.54 5.52 -9.39
C PRO A 159 -7.23 5.39 -10.18
N TYR A 160 -7.21 4.52 -11.19
CA TYR A 160 -6.02 4.17 -11.97
C TYR A 160 -5.17 5.36 -12.42
N ALA A 161 -5.82 6.45 -12.84
CA ALA A 161 -5.14 7.64 -13.36
C ALA A 161 -4.18 8.29 -12.35
N GLN A 162 -4.45 8.20 -11.04
CA GLN A 162 -3.60 8.78 -10.00
C GLN A 162 -2.24 8.08 -9.90
N PHE A 163 -2.12 6.84 -10.37
CA PHE A 163 -0.86 6.09 -10.31
C PHE A 163 0.23 6.65 -11.22
N LYS A 164 -0.11 7.51 -12.19
CA LYS A 164 0.87 8.30 -12.96
C LYS A 164 1.64 9.23 -12.02
N ASP A 165 0.93 10.01 -11.22
CA ASP A 165 1.53 10.93 -10.26
C ASP A 165 2.21 10.19 -9.10
N ILE A 166 1.63 9.08 -8.63
CA ILE A 166 2.24 8.24 -7.58
C ILE A 166 3.57 7.68 -8.06
N GLY A 167 3.67 7.17 -9.29
CA GLY A 167 4.93 6.70 -9.87
C GLY A 167 6.05 7.75 -9.80
N ILE A 168 5.73 8.99 -10.15
CA ILE A 168 6.65 10.13 -10.06
C ILE A 168 7.03 10.42 -8.59
N GLN A 169 6.07 10.42 -7.65
CA GLN A 169 6.37 10.61 -6.23
C GLN A 169 7.34 9.56 -5.69
N LEU A 170 7.18 8.29 -6.08
CA LEU A 170 8.08 7.21 -5.70
C LEU A 170 9.50 7.42 -6.25
N MET A 171 9.64 7.97 -7.46
CA MET A 171 10.96 8.34 -8.01
C MET A 171 11.61 9.49 -7.25
N TYR A 172 10.83 10.50 -6.82
CA TYR A 172 11.31 11.57 -5.96
C TYR A 172 11.76 11.03 -4.60
N ASN A 173 11.00 10.10 -4.02
CA ASN A 173 11.34 9.49 -2.74
C ASN A 173 12.51 8.50 -2.81
N THR A 174 13.04 8.20 -4.01
CA THR A 174 14.13 7.24 -4.22
C THR A 174 13.86 5.93 -3.46
N ILE A 175 12.66 5.37 -3.62
CA ILE A 175 12.19 4.19 -2.87
C ILE A 175 13.15 3.01 -2.96
N THR A 176 13.13 2.06 -2.01
CA THR A 176 13.91 0.81 -2.13
C THR A 176 12.97 -0.37 -2.40
N PRO A 177 12.68 -0.71 -3.67
CA PRO A 177 11.85 -1.86 -4.00
C PRO A 177 12.59 -3.16 -3.68
N TYR A 178 11.85 -4.13 -3.12
CA TYR A 178 12.34 -5.47 -2.83
C TYR A 178 11.50 -6.59 -3.42
N ASP A 179 10.26 -6.29 -3.81
CA ASP A 179 9.41 -7.18 -4.58
C ASP A 179 8.46 -6.32 -5.44
N SER A 180 8.42 -6.57 -6.74
CA SER A 180 7.61 -5.78 -7.66
C SER A 180 7.30 -6.55 -8.94
N SER A 181 6.07 -6.41 -9.42
CA SER A 181 5.67 -6.84 -10.76
C SER A 181 4.90 -5.70 -11.42
N VAL A 182 5.40 -5.22 -12.57
CA VAL A 182 4.71 -4.22 -13.40
C VAL A 182 4.70 -4.78 -14.82
N PRO A 183 3.66 -5.58 -15.17
CA PRO A 183 3.51 -6.19 -16.49
C PRO A 183 3.38 -5.16 -17.61
N ASP A 184 3.62 -5.58 -18.86
CA ASP A 184 3.72 -4.68 -20.02
C ASP A 184 2.53 -3.71 -20.21
N PRO A 185 1.26 -4.13 -20.04
CA PRO A 185 0.13 -3.19 -20.16
C PRO A 185 0.24 -2.02 -19.15
N PHE A 186 0.54 -2.34 -17.89
CA PHE A 186 0.77 -1.33 -16.85
C PHE A 186 2.05 -0.53 -17.09
N ALA A 187 3.12 -1.18 -17.55
CA ALA A 187 4.40 -0.52 -17.79
C ALA A 187 4.32 0.50 -18.93
N SER A 188 3.50 0.23 -19.94
CA SER A 188 3.23 1.16 -21.04
C SER A 188 2.46 2.40 -20.55
N ASP A 189 1.46 2.21 -19.71
CA ASP A 189 0.58 3.30 -19.25
C ASP A 189 1.13 4.07 -18.03
N LEU A 190 1.96 3.40 -17.21
CA LEU A 190 2.55 3.89 -15.97
C LEU A 190 4.09 3.73 -16.00
N PRO A 191 4.79 4.37 -16.95
CA PRO A 191 6.23 4.20 -17.13
C PRO A 191 7.05 4.69 -15.92
N ASP A 192 6.55 5.67 -15.17
CA ASP A 192 7.22 6.17 -13.96
C ASP A 192 7.10 5.19 -12.79
N LEU A 193 5.96 4.48 -12.68
CA LEU A 193 5.80 3.41 -11.69
C LEU A 193 6.77 2.26 -12.01
N LYS A 194 6.87 1.86 -13.29
CA LYS A 194 7.87 0.87 -13.74
C LYS A 194 9.29 1.34 -13.43
N SER A 195 9.60 2.61 -13.68
CA SER A 195 10.91 3.20 -13.43
C SER A 195 11.27 3.20 -11.95
N ALA A 196 10.33 3.57 -11.08
CA ALA A 196 10.50 3.49 -9.63
C ALA A 196 10.74 2.06 -9.15
N ALA A 197 9.98 1.08 -9.66
CA ALA A 197 10.18 -0.35 -9.38
C ALA A 197 11.58 -0.84 -9.81
N MET A 198 12.14 -0.27 -10.88
CA MET A 198 13.50 -0.53 -11.35
C MET A 198 14.56 0.34 -10.65
N LYS A 199 14.25 0.94 -9.50
CA LYS A 199 15.15 1.76 -8.67
C LYS A 199 15.62 3.07 -9.32
N LYS A 200 15.02 3.50 -10.44
CA LYS A 200 15.31 4.83 -11.02
C LYS A 200 14.81 5.93 -10.09
N GLN A 201 15.42 7.11 -10.22
CA GLN A 201 15.14 8.29 -9.40
C GLN A 201 15.16 9.55 -10.26
N ILE A 202 14.70 10.66 -9.71
CA ILE A 202 14.82 11.97 -10.33
C ILE A 202 16.29 12.39 -10.36
N THR A 203 16.76 12.82 -11.53
CA THR A 203 18.18 13.21 -11.74
C THR A 203 18.36 14.69 -12.03
N GLN A 204 17.27 15.46 -12.12
CA GLN A 204 17.29 16.88 -12.44
C GLN A 204 16.33 17.66 -11.51
N PRO A 205 16.62 18.93 -11.20
CA PRO A 205 15.71 19.76 -10.43
C PRO A 205 14.36 19.98 -11.17
N PRO A 206 13.28 20.32 -10.45
CA PRO A 206 13.24 20.61 -9.01
C PRO A 206 13.39 19.36 -8.15
N TRP A 207 14.07 19.48 -6.99
CA TRP A 207 14.34 18.37 -6.04
C TRP A 207 13.20 18.09 -5.06
N LYS A 208 12.08 18.79 -5.20
CA LYS A 208 10.83 18.56 -4.46
C LYS A 208 9.68 18.52 -5.44
N ARG A 209 8.64 17.78 -5.06
CA ARG A 209 7.36 17.75 -5.78
C ARG A 209 6.20 17.71 -4.80
N GLN A 210 5.22 18.57 -5.07
CA GLN A 210 3.94 18.59 -4.38
C GLN A 210 2.85 18.32 -5.41
N VAL A 211 1.96 17.37 -5.13
CA VAL A 211 0.83 17.05 -6.00
C VAL A 211 -0.41 16.75 -5.15
N THR A 212 -1.58 17.17 -5.62
CA THR A 212 -2.86 16.77 -5.02
C THR A 212 -3.35 15.51 -5.71
N LEU A 213 -3.50 14.43 -4.95
CA LEU A 213 -4.09 13.18 -5.38
C LEU A 213 -5.55 13.14 -4.92
N THR A 214 -6.44 12.63 -5.76
CA THR A 214 -7.87 12.49 -5.42
C THR A 214 -8.21 11.01 -5.29
N SER A 215 -8.67 10.59 -4.12
CA SER A 215 -9.11 9.22 -3.86
C SER A 215 -10.36 8.84 -4.67
N SER A 216 -10.68 7.56 -4.73
CA SER A 216 -11.87 7.07 -5.46
C SER A 216 -13.18 7.64 -4.92
N GLY A 217 -13.25 7.94 -3.62
CA GLY A 217 -14.35 8.61 -2.95
C GLY A 217 -14.31 10.14 -3.04
N GLY A 218 -13.40 10.72 -3.82
CA GLY A 218 -13.34 12.16 -4.09
C GLY A 218 -12.61 12.99 -3.04
N LYS A 219 -11.99 12.37 -2.03
CA LYS A 219 -11.20 13.10 -1.03
C LYS A 219 -9.85 13.48 -1.60
N GLN A 220 -9.45 14.73 -1.40
CA GLN A 220 -8.15 15.24 -1.84
C GLN A 220 -7.09 15.02 -0.76
N PHE A 221 -5.93 14.50 -1.18
CA PHE A 221 -4.73 14.30 -0.37
C PHE A 221 -3.55 15.00 -1.03
N THR A 222 -2.87 15.89 -0.30
CA THR A 222 -1.63 16.49 -0.81
C THR A 222 -0.45 15.59 -0.49
N SER A 223 0.21 15.10 -1.54
CA SER A 223 1.44 14.32 -1.43
C SER A 223 2.66 15.23 -1.61
N PHE A 224 3.58 15.15 -0.66
CA PHE A 224 4.86 15.86 -0.69
C PHE A 224 5.99 14.85 -0.83
N ALA A 225 6.85 15.05 -1.83
CA ALA A 225 8.02 14.23 -2.05
C ALA A 225 9.27 15.10 -2.18
N LYS A 226 10.37 14.63 -1.60
CA LYS A 226 11.69 15.26 -1.72
C LYS A 226 12.72 14.23 -2.16
N HIS A 227 13.65 14.68 -2.99
CA HIS A 227 14.87 13.98 -3.34
C HIS A 227 15.96 14.27 -2.29
N ALA A 228 17.04 13.49 -2.27
CA ALA A 228 18.17 13.69 -1.36
C ALA A 228 18.80 15.10 -1.50
N ASN A 229 18.86 15.62 -2.73
CA ASN A 229 19.39 16.95 -3.05
C ASN A 229 18.44 18.11 -2.65
N PHE A 230 17.32 17.84 -1.98
CA PHE A 230 16.42 18.91 -1.55
C PHE A 230 17.05 19.72 -0.40
N GLY A 231 17.26 21.01 -0.63
CA GLY A 231 18.00 21.90 0.29
C GLY A 231 19.48 22.05 -0.06
N ASP A 232 20.01 21.20 -0.94
CA ASP A 232 21.37 21.33 -1.47
C ASP A 232 21.34 22.34 -2.63
N GLY A 233 21.75 23.58 -2.36
CA GLY A 233 21.85 24.66 -3.36
C GLY A 233 20.84 25.81 -3.21
N GLU A 234 19.97 25.78 -2.20
CA GLU A 234 19.31 26.99 -1.69
C GLU A 234 20.26 27.63 -0.67
N THR A 235 21.25 28.40 -1.14
CA THR A 235 21.89 29.41 -0.29
C THR A 235 20.80 30.40 0.11
N LEU A 236 20.57 30.53 1.42
CA LEU A 236 19.82 31.63 2.01
C LEU A 236 20.38 32.98 1.56
#